data_AF-A0A562B9F1-F1
#
_entry.id   AF-A0A562B9F1-F1
#
_cell.length_a   1.000
_cell.length_b   1.000
_cell.length_c   1.000
_cell.angle_alpha   90.00
_cell.angle_beta   90.00
_cell.angle_gamma   90.00
#
_symmetry.space_group_name_H-M   'P 1'
#
loop_
_entity.id
_entity.type
_entity.pdbx_description
1 polymer ?
#
loop_
_entity_poly.entity_id
_entity_poly.type
_entity_poly.pdbx_seq_one_letter_code
_entity_poly.pdbx_strand_id
1 'polypeptide(L)'
;MTLIVALLCVTTIWTDFHYRKVPNLLLAGGLAACVLLVLSGHDGALPPSARLAGFLSGFVVMLPAYALGRMGAGDVKFLAVMGALTGPSALLPVWLAGGMLAFAHACALLCWRRAVWRDWVLVLVANWRPRRGPGPDGGVSDGASRGLPYAAYLAMGALYWVASAPPPA
;
A
#
# COMPACT_ATOMS: atom_id res chain seq x y z
N MET A 1 13.38 -17.21 -2.40
CA MET A 1 12.39 -16.23 -1.88
C MET A 1 12.09 -15.05 -2.76
N THR A 2 13.08 -14.43 -3.38
CA THR A 2 12.94 -13.19 -4.15
C THR A 2 11.80 -13.24 -5.18
N LEU A 3 11.67 -14.32 -5.95
CA LEU A 3 10.59 -14.50 -6.92
C LEU A 3 9.19 -14.51 -6.29
N ILE A 4 9.01 -15.19 -5.15
CA ILE A 4 7.72 -15.21 -4.44
C ILE A 4 7.37 -13.81 -3.95
N VAL A 5 8.33 -13.11 -3.35
CA VAL A 5 8.12 -11.73 -2.88
C VAL A 5 7.77 -10.81 -4.05
N ALA A 6 8.48 -10.92 -5.17
CA ALA A 6 8.20 -10.13 -6.36
C ALA A 6 6.80 -10.40 -6.93
N LEU A 7 6.41 -11.67 -7.07
CA LEU A 7 5.07 -12.05 -7.53
C LEU A 7 3.97 -11.54 -6.58
N LEU A 8 4.17 -11.68 -5.27
CA LEU A 8 3.24 -11.21 -4.25
C LEU A 8 3.11 -9.68 -4.31
N CYS A 9 4.21 -8.95 -4.50
CA CYS A 9 4.18 -7.50 -4.64
C CYS A 9 3.46 -7.06 -5.92
N VAL A 10 3.78 -7.64 -7.07
CA VAL A 10 3.16 -7.29 -8.36
C VAL A 10 1.65 -7.56 -8.32
N THR A 11 1.24 -8.72 -7.78
CA THR A 11 -0.18 -9.05 -7.63
C THR A 11 -0.89 -8.15 -6.61
N THR A 12 -0.22 -7.76 -5.53
CA THR A 12 -0.75 -6.79 -4.55
C THR A 12 -0.94 -5.41 -5.19
N ILE A 13 0.04 -4.93 -5.97
CA ILE A 13 -0.06 -3.67 -6.72
C ILE A 13 -1.29 -3.73 -7.66
N TRP A 14 -1.40 -4.80 -8.46
CA TRP A 14 -2.51 -4.97 -9.39
C TRP A 14 -3.88 -4.99 -8.67
N THR A 15 -4.00 -5.83 -7.63
CA THR A 15 -5.26 -6.00 -6.91
C THR A 15 -5.66 -4.76 -6.13
N ASP A 16 -4.71 -4.05 -5.52
CA ASP A 16 -4.98 -2.83 -4.78
C ASP A 16 -5.33 -1.65 -5.71
N PHE A 17 -4.69 -1.52 -6.88
CA PHE A 17 -5.08 -0.50 -7.86
C PHE A 17 -6.48 -0.74 -8.45
N HIS A 18 -6.80 -1.98 -8.82
CA HIS A 18 -8.07 -2.32 -9.49
C HIS A 18 -9.24 -2.45 -8.51
N TYR A 19 -9.03 -3.15 -7.39
CA TYR A 19 -10.11 -3.54 -6.48
C TYR A 19 -10.04 -2.85 -5.11
N ARG A 20 -8.98 -2.08 -4.82
CA ARG A 20 -8.75 -1.39 -3.53
C ARG A 20 -8.79 -2.34 -2.34
N LYS A 21 -8.47 -3.61 -2.58
CA LYS A 21 -8.55 -4.71 -1.62
C LYS A 21 -7.44 -5.69 -1.91
N VAL A 22 -6.64 -5.97 -0.88
CA VAL A 22 -5.68 -7.08 -0.90
C VAL A 22 -6.42 -8.35 -0.47
N PRO A 23 -6.60 -9.34 -1.37
CA PRO A 23 -7.32 -10.57 -1.03
C PRO A 23 -6.53 -11.39 -0.01
N ASN A 24 -7.19 -11.80 1.08
CA ASN A 24 -6.57 -12.64 2.12
C ASN A 24 -5.99 -13.94 1.54
N LEU A 25 -6.59 -14.47 0.47
CA LEU A 25 -6.12 -15.70 -0.21
C LEU A 25 -4.72 -15.52 -0.81
N LEU A 26 -4.41 -14.34 -1.35
CA LEU A 26 -3.08 -14.03 -1.89
C LEU A 26 -2.03 -14.00 -0.79
N LEU A 27 -2.35 -13.36 0.33
CA LEU A 27 -1.50 -13.29 1.52
C LEU A 27 -1.27 -14.68 2.14
N ALA A 28 -2.34 -15.48 2.24
CA ALA A 28 -2.26 -16.85 2.72
C ALA A 28 -1.41 -17.74 1.80
N GLY A 29 -1.56 -17.60 0.48
CA GLY A 29 -0.76 -18.31 -0.51
C GLY A 29 0.73 -17.96 -0.41
N GLY A 30 1.06 -16.68 -0.24
CA GLY A 30 2.44 -16.23 -0.03
C GLY A 30 3.07 -16.79 1.26
N LEU A 31 2.30 -16.81 2.35
CA LEU A 31 2.76 -17.38 3.62
C LEU A 31 2.91 -18.91 3.54
N ALA A 32 2.00 -19.61 2.87
CA ALA A 32 2.11 -21.04 2.64
C ALA A 32 3.34 -21.38 1.79
N ALA A 33 3.61 -20.63 0.72
CA ALA A 33 4.81 -20.78 -0.08
C ALA A 33 6.10 -20.53 0.75
N CYS A 34 6.06 -19.55 1.67
CA CYS A 34 7.14 -19.31 2.62
C CYS A 34 7.44 -20.56 3.46
N VAL A 35 6.40 -21.11 4.11
CA VAL A 35 6.51 -22.30 4.96
C VAL A 35 7.01 -23.51 4.16
N LEU A 36 6.47 -23.74 2.95
CA LEU A 36 6.88 -24.86 2.11
C LEU A 36 8.37 -24.80 1.73
N LEU A 37 8.90 -23.61 1.41
CA LEU A 37 10.32 -23.44 1.10
C LEU A 37 11.24 -23.60 2.32
N VAL A 38 10.77 -23.20 3.50
CA VAL A 38 11.51 -23.42 4.76
C VAL A 38 11.56 -24.92 5.06
N LEU A 39 10.44 -25.62 4.94
CA LEU A 39 10.36 -27.07 5.19
C LEU A 39 11.15 -27.88 4.16
N SER A 40 11.23 -27.41 2.91
CA SER A 40 12.02 -28.07 1.87
C SER A 40 13.52 -27.79 1.97
N GLY A 41 13.98 -26.95 2.91
CA GLY A 41 15.39 -26.61 3.11
C GLY A 41 15.99 -25.74 1.99
N HIS A 42 15.17 -25.25 1.05
CA HIS A 42 15.64 -24.46 -0.10
C HIS A 42 15.91 -22.98 0.25
N ASP A 43 15.78 -22.60 1.52
CA ASP A 43 15.93 -21.21 1.95
C ASP A 43 16.46 -21.08 3.39
N GLY A 44 17.78 -21.28 3.54
CA GLY A 44 18.49 -21.19 4.82
C GLY A 44 18.92 -19.78 5.24
N ALA A 45 18.66 -18.76 4.41
CA ALA A 45 19.15 -17.40 4.64
C ALA A 45 18.55 -16.72 5.88
N LEU A 46 17.33 -17.11 6.28
CA LEU A 46 16.59 -16.54 7.41
C LEU A 46 16.08 -17.65 8.33
N PRO A 47 16.50 -17.68 9.61
CA PRO A 47 16.04 -18.70 10.54
C PRO A 47 14.53 -18.55 10.81
N PRO A 48 13.82 -19.64 11.16
CA PRO A 48 12.37 -19.61 11.42
C PRO A 48 11.98 -18.60 12.51
N SER A 49 12.82 -18.42 13.53
CA SER A 49 12.64 -17.43 14.59
C SER A 49 12.66 -15.99 14.07
N ALA A 50 13.56 -15.67 13.13
CA ALA A 50 13.62 -14.36 12.50
C ALA A 50 12.40 -14.10 11.61
N ARG A 51 11.87 -15.12 10.94
CA ARG A 51 10.64 -15.02 10.14
C ARG A 51 9.42 -14.74 11.02
N LEU A 52 9.31 -15.46 12.14
CA LEU A 52 8.24 -15.22 13.11
C LEU A 52 8.36 -13.82 13.74
N ALA A 53 9.57 -13.41 14.10
CA ALA A 53 9.84 -12.06 14.59
C ALA A 53 9.47 -11.00 13.55
N GLY A 54 9.80 -11.21 12.27
CA GLY A 54 9.40 -10.33 11.15
C GLY A 54 7.88 -10.26 10.98
N PHE A 55 7.18 -11.39 11.06
CA PHE A 55 5.71 -11.41 10.99
C PHE A 55 5.08 -10.59 12.12
N LEU A 56 5.49 -10.86 13.37
CA LEU A 56 4.95 -10.18 14.54
C LEU A 56 5.30 -8.70 14.56
N SER A 57 6.55 -8.35 14.25
CA SER A 57 6.97 -6.95 14.19
C SER A 57 6.22 -6.19 13.10
N GLY A 58 6.04 -6.77 11.91
CA GLY A 58 5.25 -6.15 10.84
C GLY A 58 3.80 -5.91 11.26
N PHE A 59 3.20 -6.85 11.97
CA PHE A 59 1.87 -6.72 12.52
C PHE A 59 1.78 -5.62 13.61
N VAL A 60 2.71 -5.64 14.57
CA VAL A 60 2.74 -4.70 15.70
C VAL A 60 3.02 -3.26 15.24
N VAL A 61 3.93 -3.06 14.29
CA VAL A 61 4.25 -1.72 13.75
C VAL A 61 3.04 -1.06 13.09
N MET A 62 2.18 -1.85 12.45
CA MET A 62 0.99 -1.32 11.76
C MET A 62 -0.24 -1.19 12.68
N LEU A 63 -0.23 -1.84 13.83
CA LEU A 63 -1.36 -1.89 14.77
C LEU A 63 -1.80 -0.50 15.24
N PRO A 64 -0.90 0.45 15.59
CA PRO A 64 -1.29 1.82 15.92
C PRO A 64 -2.01 2.53 14.77
N ALA A 65 -1.52 2.36 13.53
CA ALA A 65 -2.12 2.99 12.34
C ALA A 65 -3.51 2.40 12.03
N TYR A 66 -3.69 1.09 12.26
CA TYR A 66 -4.97 0.41 12.15
C TYR A 66 -5.96 0.85 13.23
N ALA A 67 -5.52 0.93 14.49
CA ALA A 67 -6.35 1.36 15.63
C ALA A 67 -6.84 2.81 15.48
N LEU A 68 -6.03 3.67 14.84
CA LEU A 68 -6.40 5.05 14.50
C LEU A 68 -7.38 5.15 13.31
N GLY A 69 -7.80 4.02 12.73
CA GLY A 69 -8.71 3.97 11.58
C GLY A 69 -8.11 4.54 10.29
N ARG A 70 -6.79 4.74 10.24
CA ARG A 70 -6.09 5.36 9.10
C ARG A 70 -5.69 4.37 8.02
N MET A 71 -5.82 3.08 8.28
CA MET A 71 -5.26 2.03 7.45
C MET A 71 -6.16 0.78 7.41
N GLY A 72 -6.16 0.07 6.28
CA GLY A 72 -6.96 -1.13 6.11
C GLY A 72 -6.39 -2.34 6.88
N ALA A 73 -7.22 -3.36 7.09
CA ALA A 73 -6.73 -4.62 7.67
C ALA A 73 -5.84 -5.42 6.69
N GLY A 74 -6.03 -5.26 5.37
CA GLY A 74 -5.24 -5.99 4.35
C GLY A 74 -3.79 -5.52 4.31
N ASP A 75 -3.63 -4.21 4.36
CA ASP A 75 -2.46 -3.40 4.61
C ASP A 75 -1.55 -3.91 5.76
N VAL A 76 -2.12 -4.10 6.96
CA VAL A 76 -1.43 -4.69 8.14
C VAL A 76 -0.94 -6.10 7.85
N LYS A 77 -1.82 -6.92 7.24
CA LYS A 77 -1.51 -8.33 6.93
C LYS A 77 -0.43 -8.43 5.85
N PHE A 78 -0.42 -7.54 4.87
CA PHE A 78 0.60 -7.48 3.84
C PHE A 78 1.97 -7.23 4.47
N LEU A 79 2.10 -6.23 5.35
CA LEU A 79 3.37 -5.94 6.00
C LEU A 79 3.83 -7.09 6.92
N ALA A 80 2.90 -7.76 7.60
CA ALA A 80 3.21 -8.95 8.40
C ALA A 80 3.73 -10.11 7.52
N VAL A 81 3.05 -10.43 6.41
CA VAL A 81 3.48 -11.48 5.47
C VAL A 81 4.83 -11.12 4.84
N MET A 82 5.04 -9.85 4.49
CA MET A 82 6.33 -9.36 4.02
C MET A 82 7.42 -9.57 5.05
N GLY A 83 7.20 -9.20 6.31
CA GLY A 83 8.15 -9.46 7.40
C GLY A 83 8.49 -10.94 7.59
N ALA A 84 7.53 -11.85 7.35
CA ALA A 84 7.80 -13.28 7.38
C ALA A 84 8.70 -13.76 6.22
N LEU A 85 8.59 -13.12 5.05
CA LEU A 85 9.33 -13.48 3.84
C LEU A 85 10.72 -12.85 3.80
N THR A 86 10.87 -11.61 4.27
CA THR A 86 12.10 -10.81 4.15
C THR A 86 12.82 -10.59 5.47
N GLY A 87 12.16 -10.87 6.60
CA GLY A 87 12.69 -10.63 7.93
C GLY A 87 12.41 -9.22 8.47
N PRO A 88 12.73 -8.97 9.75
CA PRO A 88 12.39 -7.71 10.43
C PRO A 88 13.18 -6.50 9.92
N SER A 89 14.39 -6.70 9.38
CA SER A 89 15.24 -5.63 8.85
C SER A 89 14.64 -4.91 7.64
N ALA A 90 13.79 -5.60 6.87
CA ALA A 90 13.12 -5.05 5.70
C ALA A 90 11.90 -4.18 6.08
N LEU A 91 11.33 -4.34 7.27
CA LEU A 91 10.04 -3.74 7.61
C LEU A 91 10.08 -2.21 7.65
N LEU A 92 11.07 -1.65 8.36
CA LEU A 92 11.24 -0.21 8.47
C LEU A 92 11.44 0.48 7.11
N PRO A 93 12.39 0.05 6.26
CA PRO A 93 12.58 0.70 4.96
C PRO A 93 11.35 0.57 4.05
N VAL A 94 10.67 -0.58 4.05
CA VAL A 94 9.45 -0.80 3.26
C VAL A 94 8.30 0.09 3.74
N TRP A 95 8.10 0.17 5.06
CA TRP A 95 7.06 1.01 5.66
C TRP A 95 7.32 2.50 5.41
N LEU A 96 8.56 2.95 5.58
CA LEU A 96 8.95 4.34 5.30
C LEU A 96 8.77 4.68 3.82
N ALA A 97 9.28 3.84 2.91
CA ALA A 97 9.15 4.06 1.47
C ALA A 97 7.68 4.11 1.03
N GLY A 98 6.86 3.15 1.48
CA GLY A 98 5.42 3.15 1.18
C GLY A 98 4.70 4.35 1.79
N GLY A 99 5.05 4.73 3.01
CA GLY A 99 4.52 5.94 3.67
C GLY A 99 4.87 7.22 2.93
N MET A 100 6.11 7.37 2.46
CA MET A 100 6.54 8.54 1.68
C MET A 100 5.82 8.63 0.34
N LEU A 101 5.64 7.51 -0.36
CA LEU A 101 4.87 7.45 -1.61
C LEU A 101 3.40 7.82 -1.39
N ALA A 102 2.78 7.27 -0.34
CA ALA A 102 1.41 7.60 0.03
C ALA A 102 1.26 9.08 0.40
N PHE A 103 2.22 9.64 1.16
CA PHE A 103 2.25 11.05 1.52
C PHE A 103 2.43 11.95 0.29
N ALA A 104 3.35 11.62 -0.62
CA ALA A 104 3.57 12.35 -1.86
C ALA A 104 2.30 12.37 -2.72
N HIS A 105 1.60 11.24 -2.84
CA HIS A 105 0.33 11.16 -3.57
C HIS A 105 -0.77 11.99 -2.88
N ALA A 106 -0.88 11.93 -1.55
CA ALA A 106 -1.83 12.75 -0.80
C ALA A 106 -1.56 14.25 -0.98
N CYS A 107 -0.29 14.67 -0.92
CA CYS A 107 0.14 16.05 -1.18
C CYS A 107 -0.19 16.48 -2.61
N ALA A 108 0.07 15.63 -3.61
CA ALA A 108 -0.29 15.91 -5.01
C ALA A 108 -1.81 16.10 -5.18
N LEU A 109 -2.63 15.24 -4.56
CA LEU A 109 -4.09 15.36 -4.55
C LEU A 109 -4.57 16.65 -3.87
N LEU A 110 -3.96 17.03 -2.74
CA LEU A 110 -4.27 18.27 -2.04
C LEU A 110 -3.89 19.50 -2.88
N CYS A 111 -2.70 19.51 -3.47
CA CYS A 111 -2.23 20.58 -4.35
C CYS A 111 -3.13 20.72 -5.58
N TRP A 112 -3.51 19.61 -6.22
CA TRP A 112 -4.44 19.61 -7.34
C TRP A 112 -5.81 20.15 -6.91
N ARG A 113 -6.36 19.66 -5.80
CA ARG A 113 -7.64 20.16 -5.28
C ARG A 113 -7.59 21.64 -4.95
N ARG A 114 -6.49 22.16 -4.40
CA ARG A 114 -6.29 23.59 -4.12
C ARG A 114 -6.16 24.42 -5.39
N ALA A 115 -5.43 23.93 -6.39
CA ALA A 115 -5.29 24.60 -7.68
C ALA A 115 -6.64 24.69 -8.40
N VAL A 116 -7.36 23.56 -8.49
CA VAL A 116 -8.71 23.51 -9.03
C VAL A 116 -9.65 24.40 -8.23
N TRP A 117 -9.68 24.32 -6.89
CA TRP A 117 -10.50 25.23 -6.08
C TRP A 117 -10.20 26.70 -6.33
N ARG A 118 -8.92 27.08 -6.44
CA ARG A 118 -8.51 28.45 -6.75
C ARG A 118 -9.02 28.87 -8.12
N ASP A 119 -8.89 28.02 -9.12
CA ASP A 119 -9.33 28.32 -10.49
C ASP A 119 -10.86 28.41 -10.57
N TRP A 120 -11.60 27.54 -9.88
CA TRP A 120 -13.06 27.62 -9.76
C TRP A 120 -13.53 28.88 -9.02
N VAL A 121 -12.88 29.25 -7.92
CA VAL A 121 -13.20 30.49 -7.19
C VAL A 121 -12.91 31.72 -8.06
N LEU A 122 -11.80 31.74 -8.79
CA LEU A 122 -11.47 32.84 -9.71
C LEU A 122 -12.48 32.93 -10.87
N VAL A 123 -12.93 31.81 -11.41
CA VAL A 123 -14.02 31.79 -12.41
C VAL A 123 -15.34 32.27 -11.79
N LEU A 124 -15.69 31.85 -10.57
CA LEU A 124 -16.92 32.26 -9.89
C LEU A 124 -16.95 33.78 -9.59
N VAL A 125 -15.80 34.34 -9.18
CA VAL A 125 -15.63 35.76 -8.92
C VAL A 125 -15.57 36.57 -10.23
N ALA A 126 -14.95 36.04 -11.29
CA ALA A 126 -14.89 36.71 -12.59
C ALA A 126 -16.22 36.66 -13.37
N ASN A 127 -17.03 35.60 -13.18
CA ASN A 127 -18.35 35.45 -13.80
C ASN A 127 -19.51 35.92 -12.90
N TRP A 128 -19.25 36.83 -11.94
CA TRP A 128 -20.29 37.49 -11.15
C TRP A 128 -21.09 38.50 -12.00
N ARG A 129 -21.78 37.99 -13.02
CA ARG A 129 -22.89 38.62 -13.71
C ARG A 129 -24.16 37.86 -13.32
N PRO A 130 -25.21 38.53 -12.84
CA PRO A 130 -26.41 37.84 -12.36
C PRO A 130 -27.14 37.21 -13.55
N ARG A 131 -27.01 35.89 -13.72
CA ARG A 131 -27.87 35.10 -14.61
C ARG A 131 -28.90 34.34 -13.77
N ARG A 132 -30.17 34.63 -14.03
CA ARG A 132 -31.36 33.97 -13.46
C ARG A 132 -31.51 32.55 -14.03
N GLY A 133 -31.90 31.61 -13.16
CA GLY A 133 -32.80 30.48 -13.47
C GLY A 133 -32.17 29.07 -13.50
N PRO A 134 -32.86 28.01 -13.02
CA PRO A 134 -32.26 26.80 -12.46
C PRO A 134 -32.43 25.53 -13.32
N GLY A 135 -31.62 24.51 -13.02
CA GLY A 135 -31.86 23.12 -13.44
C GLY A 135 -31.07 22.15 -12.55
N PRO A 136 -31.73 21.29 -11.76
CA PRO A 136 -31.08 20.14 -11.15
C PRO A 136 -30.93 19.07 -12.25
N ASP A 137 -29.79 18.39 -12.27
CA ASP A 137 -29.62 16.97 -12.67
C ASP A 137 -28.25 16.77 -13.32
N GLY A 138 -27.46 15.87 -12.71
CA GLY A 138 -26.14 15.49 -13.18
C GLY A 138 -25.36 14.78 -12.10
N GLY A 139 -25.82 13.57 -11.76
CA GLY A 139 -25.25 12.70 -10.73
C GLY A 139 -23.73 12.63 -10.78
N VAL A 140 -23.10 13.07 -9.68
CA VAL A 140 -21.68 12.84 -9.43
C VAL A 140 -21.54 11.36 -9.07
N SER A 141 -21.15 10.57 -10.06
CA SER A 141 -20.78 9.17 -9.92
C SER A 141 -19.59 9.04 -8.97
N ASP A 142 -19.87 8.69 -7.72
CA ASP A 142 -19.36 7.55 -6.95
C ASP A 142 -17.89 7.10 -7.14
N GLY A 143 -16.97 8.04 -7.41
CA GLY A 143 -15.52 7.78 -7.52
C GLY A 143 -14.69 8.30 -6.33
N ALA A 144 -15.26 9.16 -5.49
CA ALA A 144 -14.54 9.95 -4.48
C ALA A 144 -14.30 9.23 -3.14
N SER A 145 -14.81 8.01 -2.98
CA SER A 145 -14.76 7.22 -1.74
C SER A 145 -13.80 6.02 -1.81
N ARG A 146 -12.97 5.92 -2.86
CA ARG A 146 -11.90 4.90 -2.92
C ARG A 146 -10.66 5.42 -2.19
N GLY A 147 -10.43 4.92 -0.97
CA GLY A 147 -9.23 5.21 -0.17
C GLY A 147 -7.93 5.02 -0.95
N LEU A 148 -6.85 5.69 -0.49
CA LEU A 148 -5.53 5.63 -1.11
C LEU A 148 -5.05 4.17 -1.23
N PRO A 149 -4.41 3.78 -2.36
CA PRO A 149 -3.92 2.42 -2.58
C PRO A 149 -2.61 2.24 -1.80
N TYR A 150 -2.73 2.15 -0.47
CA TYR A 150 -1.57 2.13 0.42
C TYR A 150 -0.77 0.82 0.30
N ALA A 151 -1.46 -0.31 0.14
CA ALA A 151 -0.82 -1.61 -0.06
C ALA A 151 0.04 -1.62 -1.34
N ALA A 152 -0.41 -0.96 -2.42
CA ALA A 152 0.39 -0.81 -3.63
C ALA A 152 1.71 -0.07 -3.35
N TYR A 153 1.69 1.00 -2.55
CA TYR A 153 2.90 1.74 -2.18
C TYR A 153 3.84 0.95 -1.28
N LEU A 154 3.31 0.19 -0.32
CA LEU A 154 4.11 -0.76 0.46
C LEU A 154 4.76 -1.81 -0.45
N ALA A 155 4.02 -2.36 -1.40
CA ALA A 155 4.53 -3.35 -2.34
C ALA A 155 5.62 -2.78 -3.27
N MET A 156 5.51 -1.51 -3.67
CA MET A 156 6.58 -0.79 -4.38
C MET A 156 7.84 -0.66 -3.53
N GLY A 157 7.71 -0.27 -2.26
CA GLY A 157 8.83 -0.19 -1.33
C GLY A 157 9.50 -1.56 -1.09
N ALA A 158 8.69 -2.61 -1.00
CA ALA A 158 9.15 -4.00 -0.88
C ALA A 158 9.94 -4.46 -2.12
N LEU A 159 9.44 -4.17 -3.33
CA LEU A 159 10.16 -4.47 -4.57
C LEU A 159 11.50 -3.74 -4.63
N TYR A 160 11.52 -2.47 -4.27
CA TYR A 160 12.76 -1.69 -4.23
C TYR A 160 13.77 -2.30 -3.26
N TRP A 161 13.33 -2.66 -2.05
CA TRP A 161 14.21 -3.29 -1.06
C TRP A 161 14.79 -4.61 -1.58
N VAL A 162 13.96 -5.50 -2.14
CA VAL A 162 14.42 -6.77 -2.71
C VAL A 162 15.38 -6.55 -3.88
N ALA A 163 15.16 -5.54 -4.73
CA ALA A 163 16.04 -5.20 -5.83
C ALA A 163 17.39 -4.59 -5.37
N SER A 164 17.37 -3.88 -4.23
CA SER A 164 18.56 -3.27 -3.62
C SER A 164 19.37 -4.22 -2.74
N ALA A 165 18.78 -5.36 -2.34
CA ALA A 165 19.47 -6.36 -1.53
C ALA A 165 20.58 -7.01 -2.37
N PRO A 166 21.83 -7.10 -1.85
CA PRO A 166 22.91 -7.75 -2.57
C PRO A 166 22.55 -9.23 -2.85
N PRO A 167 22.92 -9.77 -4.03
CA PRO A 167 22.68 -11.18 -4.32
C PRO A 167 23.37 -12.06 -3.26
N PRO A 168 22.78 -13.20 -2.88
CA PRO A 168 23.45 -14.13 -1.98
C PRO A 168 24.77 -14.56 -2.62
N ALA A 169 25.87 -14.33 -1.90
CA ALA A 169 27.21 -14.76 -2.27
C ALA A 169 27.36 -16.28 -2.24
#